data_AF-A0A0B1TCR8-F1
#
_entry.id   AF-A0A0B1TCR8-F1
#
_cell.length_a   1.000
_cell.length_b   1.000
_cell.length_c   1.000
_cell.angle_alpha   90.00
_cell.angle_beta   90.00
_cell.angle_gamma   90.00
#
_symmetry.space_group_name_H-M   'P 1'
#
loop_
_entity.id
_entity.type
_entity.pdbx_description
1 polymer ?
#
loop_
_entity_poly.entity_id
_entity_poly.type
_entity_poly.pdbx_seq_one_letter_code
_entity_poly.pdbx_strand_id
1 'polypeptide(L)'
;TVNQCCVAHDKCYDDQVGRKQCDDTFCGCLDRVTKGYEVCNKEDGPLFCSMVRQFGAEAYVRAGNHTSSAQVLAVIQQEEKHQFTNATDTESLAVHDYDYESIIRSNDTVRESSKRTGTDLLETLLQSG
;
A
#
# COMPACT_ATOMS: atom_id res chain seq x y z
N THR A 1 8.69 3.59 -17.90
CA THR A 1 9.10 4.58 -16.87
C THR A 1 8.91 3.98 -15.50
N VAL A 2 9.46 4.57 -14.43
CA VAL A 2 9.24 4.09 -13.05
C VAL A 2 7.76 4.06 -12.69
N ASN A 3 6.99 5.10 -13.06
CA ASN A 3 5.54 5.15 -12.81
C ASN A 3 4.77 3.95 -13.40
N GLN A 4 5.17 3.44 -14.58
CA GLN A 4 4.53 2.27 -15.17
C GLN A 4 4.79 0.98 -14.37
N CYS A 5 5.91 0.91 -13.64
CA CYS A 5 6.16 -0.20 -12.71
C CYS A 5 5.19 -0.13 -11.52
N CYS A 6 4.94 1.07 -10.97
CA CYS A 6 3.99 1.26 -9.87
C CYS A 6 2.57 0.88 -10.28
N VAL A 7 2.08 1.40 -11.41
CA VAL A 7 0.73 1.09 -11.91
C VAL A 7 0.53 -0.42 -12.13
N ALA A 8 1.54 -1.11 -12.65
CA ALA A 8 1.49 -2.56 -12.84
C ALA A 8 1.53 -3.34 -11.51
N HIS A 9 2.26 -2.83 -10.51
CA HIS A 9 2.34 -3.42 -9.17
C HIS A 9 1.02 -3.27 -8.43
N ASP A 10 0.43 -2.08 -8.43
CA ASP A 10 -0.88 -1.81 -7.81
C ASP A 10 -1.97 -2.68 -8.44
N LYS A 11 -1.99 -2.79 -9.77
CA LYS A 11 -2.91 -3.70 -10.45
C LYS A 11 -2.71 -5.17 -10.03
N CYS A 12 -1.46 -5.61 -9.90
CA CYS A 12 -1.16 -6.98 -9.46
C CYS A 12 -1.65 -7.22 -8.03
N TYR A 13 -1.57 -6.20 -7.17
CA TYR A 13 -2.15 -6.19 -5.84
C TYR A 13 -3.67 -6.27 -5.90
N ASP A 14 -4.34 -5.44 -6.70
CA ASP A 14 -5.80 -5.48 -6.88
C ASP A 14 -6.28 -6.86 -7.36
N ASP A 15 -5.57 -7.44 -8.33
CA ASP A 15 -5.87 -8.75 -8.92
C ASP A 15 -5.54 -9.93 -7.96
N GLN A 16 -4.93 -9.66 -6.81
CA GLN A 16 -4.57 -10.65 -5.79
C GLN A 16 -3.78 -11.85 -6.34
N VAL A 17 -2.87 -11.62 -7.29
CA VAL A 17 -2.07 -12.67 -7.95
C VAL A 17 -1.08 -13.35 -6.99
N GLY A 18 -0.70 -12.65 -5.92
CA GLY A 18 0.24 -13.11 -4.91
C GLY A 18 1.31 -12.07 -4.65
N ARG A 19 1.39 -11.56 -3.41
CA ARG A 19 2.28 -10.46 -3.02
C ARG A 19 3.72 -10.63 -3.50
N LYS A 20 4.34 -11.77 -3.20
CA LYS A 20 5.73 -12.06 -3.59
C LYS A 20 5.93 -11.95 -5.11
N GLN A 21 4.99 -12.47 -5.89
CA GLN A 21 5.07 -12.43 -7.35
C GLN A 21 4.93 -11.00 -7.88
N CYS A 22 4.02 -10.22 -7.30
CA CYS A 22 3.87 -8.80 -7.61
C CYS A 22 5.15 -8.02 -7.29
N ASP A 23 5.71 -8.21 -6.10
CA ASP A 23 6.95 -7.55 -5.67
C ASP A 23 8.15 -7.95 -6.53
N ASP A 24 8.32 -9.23 -6.85
CA ASP A 24 9.39 -9.71 -7.75
C ASP A 24 9.27 -9.08 -9.15
N THR A 25 8.05 -8.96 -9.66
CA THR A 25 7.77 -8.34 -10.96
C THR A 25 8.07 -6.84 -10.94
N PHE A 26 7.69 -6.15 -9.86
CA PHE A 26 8.01 -4.73 -9.66
C PHE A 26 9.51 -4.49 -9.60
N CYS A 27 10.26 -5.28 -8.81
CA CYS A 27 11.71 -5.18 -8.72
C CYS A 27 12.39 -5.37 -10.08
N GLY A 28 11.96 -6.37 -10.86
CA GLY A 28 12.47 -6.58 -12.22
C GLY A 28 12.09 -5.47 -13.19
N CYS A 29 10.94 -4.82 -13.00
CA CYS A 29 10.55 -3.65 -13.77
C CYS A 29 11.46 -2.45 -13.48
N LEU A 30 11.71 -2.15 -12.19
CA LEU A 30 12.59 -1.08 -11.75
C LEU A 30 13.99 -1.24 -12.35
N ASP A 31 14.60 -2.42 -12.22
CA ASP A 31 15.92 -2.70 -12.79
C ASP A 31 16.00 -2.36 -14.29
N ARG A 32 15.01 -2.79 -15.07
CA ARG A 32 14.97 -2.54 -16.52
C ARG A 32 14.81 -1.07 -16.86
N VAL A 33 13.89 -0.37 -16.19
CA VAL A 33 13.57 1.03 -16.55
C VAL A 33 14.61 2.02 -16.03
N THR A 34 15.38 1.67 -15.00
CA THR A 34 16.42 2.53 -14.44
C THR A 34 17.83 2.19 -14.94
N LYS A 35 18.05 1.08 -15.66
CA LYS A 35 19.37 0.58 -16.10
C LYS A 35 20.37 1.63 -16.64
N GLY A 36 19.90 2.69 -17.29
CA GLY A 36 20.74 3.78 -17.81
C GLY A 36 21.13 4.87 -16.80
N TYR A 37 20.64 4.79 -15.57
CA TYR A 37 20.77 5.80 -14.52
C TYR A 37 21.36 5.15 -13.28
N GLU A 38 22.64 5.40 -13.00
CA GLU A 38 23.39 4.65 -12.00
C GLU A 38 22.75 4.67 -10.60
N VAL A 39 22.43 5.86 -10.08
CA VAL A 39 21.79 6.02 -8.76
C VAL A 39 20.42 5.33 -8.75
N CYS A 40 19.58 5.59 -9.76
CA CYS A 40 18.25 5.01 -9.80
C CYS A 40 18.26 3.48 -9.96
N ASN A 41 19.29 2.90 -10.57
CA ASN A 41 19.42 1.46 -10.78
C ASN A 41 20.09 0.73 -9.63
N LYS A 42 21.15 1.31 -9.06
CA LYS A 42 21.96 0.64 -8.04
C LYS A 42 21.56 0.98 -6.62
N GLU A 43 20.87 2.11 -6.41
CA GLU A 43 20.50 2.59 -5.08
C GLU A 43 18.97 2.65 -4.92
N ASP A 44 18.30 3.52 -5.68
CA ASP A 44 16.85 3.75 -5.50
C ASP A 44 16.02 2.50 -5.85
N GLY A 45 16.34 1.85 -6.98
CA GLY A 45 15.62 0.65 -7.42
C GLY A 45 15.61 -0.47 -6.38
N PRO A 46 16.79 -0.89 -5.88
CA PRO A 46 16.91 -1.86 -4.78
C PRO A 46 16.23 -1.39 -3.49
N LEU A 47 16.32 -0.11 -3.15
CA LEU A 47 15.65 0.46 -1.99
C LEU A 47 14.12 0.31 -2.09
N PHE A 48 13.51 0.77 -3.18
CA PHE A 48 12.06 0.66 -3.40
C PHE A 48 11.60 -0.79 -3.47
N CYS A 49 12.37 -1.67 -4.13
CA CYS A 49 12.13 -3.11 -4.11
C CYS A 49 12.08 -3.68 -2.69
N SER A 50 12.99 -3.25 -1.81
CA SER A 50 13.06 -3.69 -0.42
C SER A 50 11.89 -3.15 0.40
N MET A 51 11.50 -1.89 0.19
CA MET A 51 10.37 -1.26 0.87
C MET A 51 9.05 -1.99 0.60
N VAL A 52 8.73 -2.32 -0.65
CA VAL A 52 7.46 -3.02 -0.96
C VAL A 52 7.42 -4.43 -0.36
N ARG A 53 8.57 -5.12 -0.30
CA ARG A 53 8.66 -6.45 0.32
C ARG A 53 8.48 -6.40 1.83
N GLN A 54 9.07 -5.39 2.48
CA GLN A 54 9.05 -5.24 3.94
C GLN A 54 7.71 -4.71 4.44
N PHE A 55 7.13 -3.72 3.75
CA PHE A 55 5.96 -2.97 4.23
C PHE A 55 4.70 -3.16 3.39
N GLY A 56 4.79 -3.79 2.21
CA GLY A 56 3.66 -3.91 1.28
C GLY A 56 2.61 -4.95 1.67
N ALA A 57 2.77 -5.67 2.79
CA ALA A 57 1.83 -6.73 3.20
C ALA A 57 0.41 -6.20 3.45
N GLU A 58 0.28 -5.11 4.20
CA GLU A 58 -1.02 -4.52 4.50
C GLU A 58 -1.67 -3.90 3.25
N ALA A 59 -0.87 -3.23 2.41
CA ALA A 59 -1.34 -2.66 1.15
C ALA A 59 -1.90 -3.75 0.22
N TYR A 60 -1.22 -4.91 0.13
CA TYR A 60 -1.70 -6.06 -0.62
C TYR A 60 -3.04 -6.58 -0.10
N VAL A 61 -3.19 -6.73 1.22
CA VAL A 61 -4.47 -7.19 1.82
C VAL A 61 -5.59 -6.19 1.58
N ARG A 62 -5.32 -4.89 1.73
CA ARG A 62 -6.32 -3.84 1.50
C ARG A 62 -6.79 -3.81 0.04
N ALA A 63 -5.89 -3.90 -0.92
CA ALA A 63 -6.21 -3.92 -2.35
C ALA A 63 -7.26 -5.01 -2.69
N GLY A 64 -7.07 -6.21 -2.16
CA GLY A 64 -8.03 -7.31 -2.31
C GLY A 64 -9.41 -7.00 -1.68
N ASN A 65 -9.45 -6.29 -0.56
CA ASN A 65 -10.70 -5.98 0.13
C ASN A 65 -11.53 -4.88 -0.56
N HIS A 66 -10.92 -4.05 -1.42
CA HIS A 66 -11.69 -3.10 -2.23
C HIS A 66 -12.44 -3.79 -3.38
N THR A 67 -11.93 -4.92 -3.90
CA THR A 67 -12.65 -5.71 -4.89
C THR A 67 -13.93 -6.33 -4.32
N SER A 68 -13.93 -6.74 -3.04
CA SER A 68 -15.12 -7.29 -2.37
C SER A 68 -16.19 -6.23 -2.17
N SER A 69 -15.82 -5.01 -1.78
CA SER A 69 -16.76 -3.90 -1.61
C SER A 69 -17.37 -3.43 -2.94
N ALA A 70 -16.59 -3.39 -4.02
CA ALA A 70 -17.09 -3.09 -5.36
C ALA A 70 -18.05 -4.19 -5.87
N GLN A 71 -17.78 -5.45 -5.56
CA GLN A 71 -18.68 -6.58 -5.87
C GLN A 71 -19.95 -6.56 -5.02
N VAL A 72 -19.85 -6.19 -3.74
CA VAL A 72 -21.01 -6.03 -2.84
C VAL A 72 -21.90 -4.87 -3.30
N LEU A 73 -21.34 -3.73 -3.71
CA LEU A 73 -22.13 -2.63 -4.31
C LEU A 73 -22.84 -3.05 -5.60
N ALA A 74 -22.23 -3.92 -6.41
CA ALA A 74 -22.86 -4.44 -7.62
C ALA A 74 -24.00 -5.45 -7.33
N VAL A 75 -23.91 -6.20 -6.22
CA VAL A 75 -24.96 -7.13 -5.77
C VAL A 75 -26.15 -6.39 -5.15
N ILE A 76 -25.90 -5.30 -4.41
CA ILE A 76 -26.97 -4.54 -3.71
C ILE A 76 -27.92 -3.80 -4.67
N GLN A 77 -27.53 -3.58 -5.94
CA GLN A 77 -28.39 -2.90 -6.92
C GLN A 77 -29.59 -3.74 -7.45
N GLN A 78 -29.72 -5.01 -7.07
CA GLN A 78 -30.80 -5.89 -7.59
C GLN A 78 -32.01 -6.09 -6.65
N GLU A 79 -32.03 -5.55 -5.43
CA GLU A 79 -33.08 -5.89 -4.44
C GLU A 79 -33.97 -4.72 -3.97
N GLU A 80 -34.37 -3.80 -4.85
CA GLU A 80 -35.38 -2.77 -4.53
C GLU A 80 -36.85 -3.27 -4.59
N LYS A 81 -37.10 -4.58 -4.47
CA LYS A 81 -38.47 -5.09 -4.34
C LYS A 81 -38.52 -6.39 -3.55
N HIS A 82 -38.36 -6.35 -2.23
CA HIS A 82 -39.33 -6.90 -1.28
C HIS A 82 -38.94 -6.58 0.17
N GLN A 83 -39.88 -5.93 0.84
CA GLN A 83 -39.91 -5.62 2.26
C GLN A 83 -39.89 -6.91 3.11
N PHE A 84 -38.91 -7.09 4.00
CA PHE A 84 -39.17 -7.73 5.31
C PHE A 84 -38.20 -7.27 6.40
N THR A 85 -38.79 -6.94 7.53
CA THR A 85 -38.25 -6.41 8.78
C THR A 85 -37.78 -7.53 9.72
N ASN A 86 -36.59 -7.41 10.33
CA ASN A 86 -36.42 -7.16 11.77
C ASN A 86 -34.97 -7.37 12.24
N ALA A 87 -34.59 -6.49 13.17
CA ALA A 87 -33.33 -6.37 13.87
C ALA A 87 -32.74 -7.66 14.44
N THR A 88 -31.41 -7.82 14.38
CA THR A 88 -30.58 -8.06 15.58
C THR A 88 -29.12 -7.70 15.30
N ASP A 89 -28.53 -7.02 16.28
CA ASP A 89 -27.10 -6.86 16.58
C ASP A 89 -26.21 -6.04 15.64
N THR A 90 -26.18 -4.74 15.97
CA THR A 90 -25.08 -3.81 15.73
C THR A 90 -23.79 -4.35 16.35
N GLU A 91 -23.04 -5.18 15.63
CA GLU A 91 -21.60 -5.29 15.86
C GLU A 91 -20.91 -4.33 14.89
N SER A 92 -20.66 -3.13 15.41
CA SER A 92 -19.92 -2.07 14.75
C SER A 92 -18.56 -2.63 14.29
N LEU A 93 -18.47 -3.00 13.02
CA LEU A 93 -17.21 -3.13 12.30
C LEU A 93 -16.53 -1.76 12.40
N ALA A 94 -15.69 -1.60 13.43
CA ALA A 94 -14.71 -0.54 13.47
C ALA A 94 -13.73 -0.83 12.34
N VAL A 95 -14.12 -0.44 11.13
CA VAL A 95 -13.22 -0.16 10.01
C VAL A 95 -12.33 0.96 10.55
N HIS A 96 -11.24 0.57 11.20
CA HIS A 96 -10.19 1.50 11.55
C HIS A 96 -9.50 1.83 10.23
N ASP A 97 -10.10 2.76 9.50
CA ASP A 97 -9.51 3.47 8.37
C ASP A 97 -8.24 4.13 8.89
N TYR A 98 -7.14 3.40 8.83
CA TYR A 98 -5.85 3.90 9.27
C TYR A 98 -5.39 4.88 8.21
N ASP A 99 -5.78 6.14 8.39
CA ASP A 99 -5.38 7.27 7.56
C ASP A 99 -3.89 7.55 7.76
N TYR A 100 -3.07 6.72 7.11
CA TYR A 100 -1.63 6.87 7.06
C TYR A 100 -1.24 8.28 6.59
N GLU A 101 -2.00 8.85 5.66
CA GLU A 101 -1.80 10.20 5.14
C GLU A 101 -1.97 11.28 6.22
N SER A 102 -2.88 11.11 7.18
CA SER A 102 -3.04 12.03 8.33
C SER A 102 -1.79 12.09 9.22
N ILE A 103 -1.12 10.95 9.42
CA ILE A 103 0.05 10.85 10.30
C ILE A 103 1.27 11.47 9.61
N ILE A 104 1.44 11.23 8.31
CA ILE A 104 2.54 11.81 7.53
C ILE A 104 2.37 13.35 7.42
N ARG A 105 1.16 13.84 7.11
CA ARG A 105 0.87 15.28 7.10
C ARG A 105 1.16 15.95 8.45
N SER A 106 0.86 15.27 9.55
CA SER A 106 1.13 15.77 10.90
C SER A 106 2.63 15.91 11.18
N ASN A 107 3.47 15.05 10.61
CA ASN A 107 4.93 15.13 10.77
C ASN A 107 5.55 16.24 9.91
N ASP A 108 5.09 16.43 8.67
CA ASP A 108 5.63 17.44 7.76
C ASP A 108 5.39 18.89 8.23
N THR A 109 4.36 19.09 9.06
CA THR A 109 3.98 20.42 9.57
C THR A 109 4.82 20.85 10.79
N VAL A 110 5.58 19.95 11.43
CA VAL A 110 6.35 20.22 12.66
C VAL A 110 7.84 20.33 12.33
N ARG A 111 8.21 21.26 11.44
CA ARG A 111 9.62 21.62 11.20
C ARG A 111 10.04 22.87 11.96
N GLU A 112 9.58 23.02 13.19
CA GLU A 112 10.21 23.92 14.16
C GLU A 112 10.05 23.38 15.60
N SER A 113 11.19 23.04 16.20
CA SER A 113 11.39 22.74 17.63
C SER A 113 10.73 21.48 18.22
N SER A 114 11.34 20.31 17.99
CA SER A 114 11.54 19.37 19.11
C SER A 114 12.69 18.42 18.82
N LYS A 115 13.71 18.41 19.68
CA LYS A 115 14.74 17.35 19.73
C LYS A 115 14.01 16.01 19.98
N ARG A 116 13.71 15.25 18.93
CA ARG A 116 13.24 13.88 19.08
C ARG A 116 14.45 12.97 19.18
N THR A 117 14.71 12.47 20.39
CA THR A 117 15.44 11.21 20.61
C THR A 117 14.58 10.08 20.06
N GLY A 118 14.75 9.79 18.78
CA GLY A 118 14.22 8.62 18.10
C GLY A 118 15.20 8.29 16.99
N THR A 119 15.63 7.03 16.91
CA THR A 119 16.50 6.56 15.83
C THR A 119 15.79 6.80 14.51
N ASP A 120 16.43 7.55 13.63
CA ASP A 120 15.96 7.75 12.26
C ASP A 120 15.85 6.36 11.60
N LEU A 121 14.67 6.06 11.07
CA LEU A 121 14.40 4.78 10.42
C LEU A 121 15.33 4.59 9.22
N LEU A 122 15.70 5.69 8.55
CA LEU A 122 16.67 5.70 7.47
C LEU A 122 18.08 5.33 7.97
N GLU A 123 18.47 5.81 9.15
CA GLU A 123 19.76 5.52 9.78
C GLU A 123 19.87 4.05 10.21
N THR A 124 18.76 3.45 10.68
CA THR A 124 18.69 2.03 11.05
C THR A 124 18.84 1.11 9.82
N LEU A 125 18.28 1.53 8.68
CA LEU A 125 18.37 0.80 7.41
C LEU A 125 19.78 0.86 6.80
N LEU A 126 20.50 1.97 7.00
CA LEU A 126 21.87 2.14 6.52
C LEU A 126 22.92 1.40 7.37
N GLN A 127 22.64 1.13 8.64
CA GLN A 127 23.56 0.44 9.56
C GLN A 127 23.47 -1.10 9.53
N SER A 128 22.50 -1.65 8.79
CA SER A 128 22.26 -3.10 8.69
C SER A 128 22.90 -3.74 7.44
N GLY A 129 23.74 -3.00 6.71
CA GLY A 129 24.47 -3.44 5.51
C GLY A 129 25.91 -3.83 5.79
#